data_AF-A0A0D1XPD7-F1
#
_entry.id   AF-A0A0D1XPD7-F1
#
_cell.length_a   1.000
_cell.length_b   1.000
_cell.length_c   1.000
_cell.angle_alpha   90.00
_cell.angle_beta   90.00
_cell.angle_gamma   90.00
#
_symmetry.space_group_name_H-M   'P 1'
#
loop_
_entity.id
_entity.type
_entity.pdbx_description
1 polymer ?
#
loop_
_entity_poly.entity_id
_entity_poly.type
_entity_poly.pdbx_seq_one_letter_code
_entity_poly.pdbx_strand_id
1 'polypeptide(L)'
;MYPLGSKQRPIIVKVRTKEQAEKVAEICDQHDFTYIIGLELTEDISDLKKAIKERITPVNPYDLCPCNSGKKYKFCCSKKSVELDI
;
A
#
# COMPACT_ATOMS: atom_id res chain seq x y z
N MET A 1 -13.42 -18.39 25.37
CA MET A 1 -12.49 -17.69 24.47
C MET A 1 -11.72 -18.76 23.70
N TYR A 2 -11.82 -18.80 22.37
CA TYR A 2 -11.16 -19.85 21.59
C TYR A 2 -9.63 -19.61 21.53
N PRO A 3 -8.81 -20.69 21.57
CA PRO A 3 -7.36 -20.57 21.47
C PRO A 3 -6.97 -20.02 20.08
N LEU A 4 -5.91 -19.22 20.04
CA LEU A 4 -5.32 -18.77 18.77
C LEU A 4 -4.87 -19.99 17.96
N GLY A 5 -5.12 -19.97 16.65
CA GLY A 5 -4.80 -21.09 15.76
C GLY A 5 -5.87 -22.18 15.71
N SER A 6 -7.04 -21.98 16.32
CA SER A 6 -8.19 -22.89 16.16
C SER A 6 -9.06 -22.51 14.97
N LYS A 7 -9.90 -23.44 14.49
CA LYS A 7 -10.87 -23.18 13.40
C LYS A 7 -11.73 -21.93 13.61
N GLN A 8 -12.01 -21.58 14.87
CA GLN A 8 -12.84 -20.43 15.24
C GLN A 8 -12.03 -19.15 15.49
N ARG A 9 -10.69 -19.26 15.58
CA ARG A 9 -9.77 -18.14 15.77
C ARG A 9 -8.43 -18.43 15.06
N PRO A 10 -8.41 -18.43 13.72
CA PRO A 10 -7.19 -18.70 12.96
C PRO A 10 -6.16 -17.59 13.14
N ILE A 11 -4.89 -17.92 12.94
CA ILE A 11 -3.79 -16.96 12.91
C ILE A 11 -3.85 -16.21 11.57
N ILE A 12 -3.93 -14.89 11.59
CA ILE A 12 -3.92 -14.07 10.38
C ILE A 12 -2.53 -13.45 10.26
N VAL A 13 -1.82 -13.78 9.18
CA VAL A 13 -0.50 -13.22 8.89
C VAL A 13 -0.55 -12.50 7.55
N LYS A 14 0.00 -11.29 7.51
CA LYS A 14 0.16 -10.52 6.27
C LYS A 14 1.63 -10.50 5.89
N VAL A 15 1.93 -10.92 4.67
CA VAL A 15 3.31 -11.04 4.16
C VAL A 15 3.45 -10.27 2.85
N ARG A 16 4.68 -9.85 2.54
CA ARG A 16 4.97 -9.07 1.33
C ARG A 16 5.38 -9.92 0.14
N THR A 17 5.93 -11.12 0.37
CA THR A 17 6.43 -11.99 -0.69
C THR A 17 5.93 -13.43 -0.51
N LYS A 18 5.92 -14.19 -1.61
CA LYS A 18 5.57 -15.62 -1.60
C LYS A 18 6.54 -16.43 -0.74
N GLU A 19 7.82 -16.12 -0.79
CA GLU A 19 8.86 -16.78 0.04
C GLU A 19 8.60 -16.61 1.54
N GLN A 20 8.12 -15.43 1.96
CA GLN A 20 7.71 -15.20 3.34
C GLN A 20 6.43 -15.98 3.66
N ALA A 21 5.48 -16.06 2.73
CA ALA A 21 4.27 -16.86 2.90
C ALA A 21 4.61 -18.34 3.14
N GLU A 22 5.52 -18.91 2.35
CA GLU A 22 5.95 -20.30 2.46
C GLU A 22 6.63 -20.59 3.81
N LYS A 23 7.55 -19.72 4.25
CA LYS A 23 8.18 -19.85 5.57
C LYS A 23 7.18 -19.79 6.72
N VAL A 24 6.22 -18.87 6.64
CA VAL A 24 5.17 -18.72 7.67
C VAL A 24 4.24 -19.92 7.66
N ALA A 25 3.87 -20.43 6.48
CA ALA A 25 3.06 -21.63 6.33
C ALA A 25 3.74 -22.85 6.97
N GLU A 26 5.02 -23.08 6.67
CA GLU A 26 5.78 -24.21 7.22
C GLU A 26 5.84 -24.18 8.76
N ILE A 27 6.08 -22.99 9.35
CA ILE A 27 6.05 -22.82 10.81
C ILE A 27 4.65 -23.11 11.36
N CYS A 28 3.59 -22.64 10.70
CA CYS A 28 2.23 -22.84 11.19
C CYS A 28 1.77 -24.30 11.06
N ASP A 29 2.19 -25.00 10.01
CA ASP A 29 1.93 -26.42 9.78
C ASP A 29 2.67 -27.29 10.81
N GLN A 30 3.92 -26.95 11.15
CA GLN A 30 4.68 -27.63 12.22
C GLN A 30 4.01 -27.56 13.59
N HIS A 31 3.15 -26.57 13.81
CA HIS A 31 2.44 -26.35 15.06
C HIS A 31 0.94 -26.70 14.98
N ASP A 32 0.48 -27.35 13.92
CA ASP A 32 -0.93 -27.72 13.69
C ASP A 32 -1.92 -26.54 13.83
N PHE A 33 -1.47 -25.32 13.47
CA PHE A 33 -2.32 -24.14 13.55
C PHE A 33 -3.22 -23.99 12.33
N THR A 34 -4.45 -23.51 12.57
CA THR A 34 -5.28 -22.94 11.49
C THR A 34 -4.83 -21.50 11.22
N TYR A 35 -4.45 -21.19 10.00
CA TYR A 35 -3.97 -19.85 9.62
C TYR A 35 -4.51 -19.38 8.27
N ILE A 36 -4.43 -18.07 8.05
CA ILE A 36 -4.76 -17.39 6.79
C ILE A 36 -3.58 -16.45 6.49
N ILE A 37 -2.93 -16.68 5.35
CA ILE A 37 -1.84 -15.80 4.87
C ILE A 37 -2.38 -14.89 3.79
N GLY A 38 -2.36 -13.58 4.04
CA GLY A 38 -2.66 -12.56 3.06
C GLY A 38 -1.37 -12.01 2.45
N LEU A 39 -1.30 -11.95 1.12
CA LEU A 39 -0.25 -11.22 0.43
C LEU A 39 -0.66 -9.75 0.35
N GLU A 40 -0.04 -8.90 1.16
CA GLU A 40 -0.32 -7.47 1.19
C GLU A 40 0.92 -6.73 0.67
N LEU A 41 0.85 -6.35 -0.61
CA LEU A 41 1.90 -5.64 -1.34
C LEU A 41 1.89 -4.13 -1.08
N THR A 42 1.06 -3.64 -0.14
CA THR A 42 0.95 -2.20 0.09
C THR A 42 2.21 -1.72 0.81
N GLU A 43 3.23 -1.40 0.03
CA GLU A 43 4.32 -0.57 0.49
C GLU A 43 3.73 0.76 0.96
N ASP A 44 4.15 1.22 2.14
CA ASP A 44 3.77 2.55 2.60
C ASP A 44 4.54 3.58 1.77
N ILE A 45 3.96 3.95 0.64
CA ILE A 45 4.47 4.97 -0.29
C ILE A 45 3.87 6.35 0.03
N SER A 46 3.32 6.53 1.22
CA SER A 46 2.65 7.78 1.61
C SER A 46 3.60 8.97 1.51
N ASP A 47 4.85 8.80 1.95
CA ASP A 47 5.86 9.85 1.89
C ASP A 47 6.40 10.06 0.48
N LEU A 48 6.47 9.02 -0.34
CA LEU A 48 6.80 9.15 -1.77
C LEU A 48 5.71 9.96 -2.52
N LYS A 49 4.44 9.67 -2.25
CA LYS A 49 3.30 10.43 -2.80
C LYS A 49 3.35 11.91 -2.38
N LYS A 50 3.70 12.20 -1.12
CA LYS A 50 3.87 13.58 -0.64
C LYS A 50 5.04 14.27 -1.33
N ALA A 51 6.21 13.64 -1.38
CA ALA A 51 7.41 14.22 -1.99
C ALA A 51 7.21 14.53 -3.48
N ILE A 52 6.54 13.63 -4.22
CA ILE A 52 6.18 13.87 -5.62
C ILE A 52 5.20 15.04 -5.71
N LYS A 53 4.16 15.08 -4.87
CA LYS A 53 3.18 16.18 -4.85
C LYS A 53 3.85 17.53 -4.61
N GLU A 54 4.78 17.61 -3.66
CA GLU A 54 5.54 18.84 -3.38
C GLU A 54 6.39 19.26 -4.57
N ARG A 55 7.08 18.33 -5.24
CA ARG A 55 7.88 18.64 -6.44
C ARG A 55 7.05 19.15 -7.62
N ILE A 56 5.86 18.60 -7.85
CA ILE A 56 5.01 18.99 -8.99
C ILE A 56 4.13 20.19 -8.67
N THR A 57 4.11 20.67 -7.43
CA THR A 57 3.32 21.85 -7.06
C THR A 57 4.09 23.09 -7.48
N PRO A 58 3.61 23.84 -8.50
CA PRO A 58 4.27 25.08 -8.88
C PRO A 58 4.10 26.13 -7.77
N VAL A 59 5.08 27.04 -7.67
CA VAL A 59 5.06 28.15 -6.72
C VAL A 59 3.81 29.03 -6.93
N ASN A 60 3.39 29.22 -8.19
CA ASN A 60 2.15 29.92 -8.53
C ASN A 60 1.07 28.95 -9.02
N PRO A 61 -0.06 28.81 -8.30
CA PRO A 61 -1.17 27.93 -8.70
C PRO A 61 -1.84 28.26 -10.03
N TYR A 62 -1.60 29.46 -10.58
CA TYR A 62 -2.12 29.88 -11.88
C TYR A 62 -1.18 29.55 -13.05
N ASP A 63 0.01 29.03 -12.79
CA ASP A 63 0.91 28.53 -13.82
C ASP A 63 0.35 27.27 -14.48
N LEU A 64 0.85 26.99 -15.69
CA LEU A 64 0.51 25.78 -16.42
C LEU A 64 0.89 24.55 -15.60
N CYS A 65 -0.02 23.57 -15.57
CA CYS A 65 0.17 22.37 -14.78
C CYS A 65 1.27 21.50 -15.41
N PRO A 66 2.27 21.02 -14.64
CA PRO A 66 3.40 20.25 -15.15
C PRO A 66 3.03 18.86 -15.67
N CYS A 67 1.76 18.43 -15.53
CA CYS A 67 1.25 17.19 -16.12
C CYS A 67 0.93 17.31 -17.62
N ASN A 68 1.36 18.39 -18.28
CA ASN A 68 1.14 18.68 -19.71
C ASN A 68 -0.33 18.67 -20.18
N SER A 69 -1.29 18.77 -19.25
CA SER A 69 -2.72 18.86 -19.56
C SER A 69 -3.16 20.16 -20.25
N GLY A 70 -2.27 21.15 -20.39
CA GLY A 70 -2.59 22.49 -20.90
C GLY A 70 -3.46 23.36 -19.98
N LYS A 71 -3.86 22.86 -18.80
CA LYS A 71 -4.67 23.58 -17.81
C LYS A 71 -3.79 24.21 -16.73
N LYS A 72 -4.25 25.28 -16.07
CA LYS A 72 -3.56 25.84 -14.89
C LYS A 72 -3.58 24.83 -13.73
N TYR A 73 -2.52 24.81 -12.91
CA TYR A 73 -2.37 23.84 -11.81
C TYR A 73 -3.57 23.82 -10.85
N LYS A 74 -4.09 25.00 -10.47
CA LYS A 74 -5.29 25.15 -9.62
C LYS A 74 -6.52 24.42 -10.15
N PHE A 75 -6.65 24.23 -11.46
CA PHE A 75 -7.79 23.58 -12.11
C PHE A 75 -7.47 22.17 -12.64
N CYS A 76 -6.29 21.62 -12.33
CA CYS A 76 -5.85 20.32 -12.82
C CYS A 76 -5.41 19.38 -11.70
N CYS A 77 -4.12 19.39 -11.34
CA CYS A 77 -3.57 18.45 -10.36
C CYS A 77 -3.68 18.91 -8.90
N SER A 78 -4.09 20.16 -8.63
CA SER A 78 -4.24 20.69 -7.27
C SER A 78 -5.14 19.84 -6.35
N LYS A 79 -6.16 19.19 -6.92
CA LYS A 79 -7.14 18.35 -6.21
C LYS A 79 -6.94 16.85 -6.45
N LYS A 80 -5.97 16.45 -7.27
CA LYS A 80 -5.71 15.03 -7.55
C LYS A 80 -4.82 14.44 -6.46
N SER A 81 -5.18 13.27 -5.95
CA SER A 81 -4.25 12.39 -5.26
C SER A 81 -3.21 11.90 -6.27
N VAL A 82 -1.93 11.83 -5.86
CA VAL A 82 -0.90 11.17 -6.67
C VAL A 82 -1.21 9.67 -6.64
N GLU A 83 -1.90 9.19 -7.66
CA GLU A 83 -2.04 7.77 -7.93
C GLU A 83 -0.74 7.30 -8.57
N LEU A 84 -0.02 6.44 -7.85
CA LEU A 84 1.13 5.72 -8.35
C LEU A 84 0.63 4.30 -8.59
N ASP A 85 0.59 3.88 -9.85
CA ASP A 85 0.42 2.48 -10.22
C ASP A 85 1.71 1.73 -9.85
N ILE A 86 1.86 1.38 -8.56
CA ILE A 86 2.93 0.54 -8.00
C ILE A 86 2.31 -0.76 -7.52
#